data_AF-L7VRT3-F1
#
_entry.id   AF-L7VRT3-F1
#
_cell.length_a   1.000
_cell.length_b   1.000
_cell.length_c   1.000
_cell.angle_alpha   90.00
_cell.angle_beta   90.00
_cell.angle_gamma   90.00
#
_symmetry.space_group_name_H-M   'P 1'
#
loop_
_entity.id
_entity.type
_entity.pdbx_description
1 polymer ?
#
loop_
_entity_poly.entity_id
_entity_poly.type
_entity_poly.pdbx_seq_one_letter_code
_entity_poly.pdbx_strand_id
1 'polypeptide(L)'
;MRKGKILRIVFALVIAAALLYPVLSDVARDFFGYSHAVLSYYGSRGTEVVNIQKKLKQWGYYNGEIDGIFGYQTYKAVRYFQYKNGLKVDGVVGPETLSALGLPTGTKHSVTDRDLDLLAHLVHGEARGEPYIGQVAVAAVVLNRVKDSRFPNTIAGVIYQPGAFDAVRDGQINLEPNAQSYRAARDAMNGWDPTYGCLYYYNPSTATSKWIWSRPVMLSIGKHNFAK
;
A
#
# COMPACT_ATOMS: atom_id res chain seq x y z
N MET A 1 3.81 -63.04 18.68
CA MET A 1 2.53 -62.34 18.41
C MET A 1 2.52 -60.82 18.65
N ARG A 2 3.37 -60.24 19.52
CA ARG A 2 3.37 -58.78 19.83
C ARG A 2 4.03 -57.87 18.77
N LYS A 3 5.13 -58.30 18.12
CA LYS A 3 5.87 -57.48 17.13
C LYS A 3 5.03 -57.07 15.91
N GLY A 4 4.20 -57.98 15.38
CA GLY A 4 3.34 -57.68 14.22
C GLY A 4 2.22 -56.68 14.50
N LYS A 5 1.72 -56.61 15.75
CA LYS A 5 0.74 -55.60 16.16
C LYS A 5 1.37 -54.21 16.27
N ILE A 6 2.58 -54.12 16.82
CA ILE A 6 3.32 -52.86 16.92
C ILE A 6 3.61 -52.31 15.51
N LEU A 7 4.08 -53.15 14.59
CA LEU A 7 4.39 -52.72 13.22
C LEU A 7 3.15 -52.17 12.48
N ARG A 8 1.98 -52.79 12.68
CA ARG A 8 0.71 -52.32 12.10
C ARG A 8 0.25 -50.98 12.69
N ILE A 9 0.43 -50.77 14.00
CA ILE A 9 0.10 -49.49 14.66
C ILE A 9 1.02 -48.38 14.14
N VAL A 10 2.33 -48.64 14.06
CA VAL A 10 3.30 -47.68 13.54
C VAL A 10 2.96 -47.31 12.09
N PHE A 11 2.65 -48.28 11.25
CA PHE A 11 2.29 -48.03 9.85
C PHE A 11 0.99 -47.21 9.73
N ALA A 12 -0.03 -47.50 10.54
CA ALA A 12 -1.28 -46.73 10.56
C ALA A 12 -1.06 -45.28 11.01
N LEU A 13 -0.20 -45.05 12.01
CA LEU A 13 0.14 -43.70 12.49
C LEU A 13 0.92 -42.90 11.44
N VAL A 14 1.83 -43.53 10.69
CA VAL A 14 2.56 -42.88 9.61
C VAL A 14 1.62 -42.48 8.47
N ILE A 15 0.68 -43.33 8.09
CA ILE A 15 -0.34 -42.99 7.08
C ILE A 15 -1.24 -41.86 7.57
N ALA A 16 -1.70 -41.92 8.82
CA ALA A 16 -2.52 -40.85 9.40
C ALA A 16 -1.78 -39.51 9.41
N ALA A 17 -0.51 -39.50 9.83
CA ALA A 17 0.33 -38.30 9.81
C ALA A 17 0.55 -37.77 8.37
N ALA A 18 0.78 -38.65 7.39
CA ALA A 18 0.94 -38.27 5.99
C ALA A 18 -0.35 -37.69 5.38
N LEU A 19 -1.53 -38.17 5.80
CA LEU A 19 -2.84 -37.63 5.38
C LEU A 19 -3.21 -36.33 6.10
N LEU A 20 -2.76 -36.14 7.34
CA LEU A 20 -2.94 -34.91 8.12
C LEU A 20 -1.98 -33.80 7.72
N TYR A 21 -0.79 -34.14 7.20
CA TYR A 21 0.26 -33.18 6.85
C TYR A 21 -0.19 -32.09 5.86
N PRO A 22 -0.91 -32.39 4.76
CA PRO A 22 -1.39 -31.36 3.84
C PRO A 22 -2.32 -30.36 4.53
N VAL A 23 -3.28 -30.87 5.31
CA VAL A 23 -4.27 -30.07 6.05
C VAL A 23 -3.59 -29.19 7.10
N LEU A 24 -2.67 -29.76 7.88
CA LEU A 24 -1.89 -29.01 8.86
C LEU A 24 -0.97 -27.98 8.19
N SER A 25 -0.42 -28.29 7.01
CA SER A 25 0.45 -27.37 6.28
C SER A 25 -0.31 -26.21 5.64
N ASP A 26 -1.54 -26.43 5.15
CA ASP A 26 -2.40 -25.37 4.62
C ASP A 26 -2.91 -24.48 5.76
N VAL A 27 -3.36 -25.07 6.88
CA VAL A 27 -3.74 -24.31 8.07
C VAL A 27 -2.55 -23.52 8.63
N ALA A 28 -1.35 -24.11 8.66
CA ALA A 28 -0.15 -23.41 9.07
C ALA A 28 0.25 -22.30 8.08
N ARG A 29 0.09 -22.49 6.77
CA ARG A 29 0.33 -21.42 5.77
C ARG A 29 -0.68 -20.29 5.88
N ASP A 30 -1.94 -20.60 6.16
CA ASP A 30 -2.96 -19.58 6.40
C ASP A 30 -2.77 -18.88 7.76
N PHE A 31 -2.19 -19.56 8.75
CA PHE A 31 -1.95 -18.96 10.06
C PHE A 31 -0.63 -18.17 10.12
N PHE A 32 0.46 -18.70 9.55
CA PHE A 32 1.79 -18.07 9.52
C PHE A 32 1.99 -17.15 8.30
N GLY A 33 1.24 -17.32 7.21
CA GLY A 33 1.28 -16.47 6.01
C GLY A 33 0.46 -15.18 6.14
N TYR A 34 -0.42 -15.10 7.14
CA TYR A 34 -1.13 -13.87 7.53
C TYR A 34 -0.45 -13.24 8.74
N SER A 35 0.78 -12.77 8.56
CA SER A 35 1.48 -11.99 9.58
C SER A 35 1.53 -10.50 9.20
N HIS A 36 1.06 -9.66 10.13
CA HIS A 36 1.12 -8.18 10.19
C HIS A 36 -0.01 -7.41 9.50
N ALA A 37 -0.80 -6.65 10.28
CA ALA A 37 -1.86 -5.71 9.86
C ALA A 37 -1.84 -5.33 8.38
N VAL A 38 -2.68 -6.01 7.62
CA VAL A 38 -2.60 -6.17 6.17
C VAL A 38 -3.24 -4.93 5.52
N LEU A 39 -2.42 -3.93 5.18
CA LEU A 39 -2.86 -2.78 4.38
C LEU A 39 -2.26 -2.97 2.99
N SER A 40 -3.09 -3.41 2.04
CA SER A 40 -2.70 -3.56 0.64
C SER A 40 -3.22 -2.41 -0.20
N TYR A 41 -2.36 -1.87 -1.04
CA TYR A 41 -2.68 -0.80 -1.98
C TYR A 41 -1.88 -1.00 -3.26
N TYR A 42 -2.07 -0.12 -4.24
CA TYR A 42 -1.36 -0.22 -5.51
C TYR A 42 0.17 -0.30 -5.31
N GLY A 43 0.86 -1.21 -5.98
CA GLY A 43 2.29 -1.45 -5.79
C GLY A 43 2.64 -2.45 -4.70
N SER A 44 1.75 -2.74 -3.73
CA SER A 44 1.95 -3.82 -2.76
C SER A 44 2.21 -5.16 -3.45
N ARG A 45 3.02 -6.02 -2.83
CA ARG A 45 3.35 -7.36 -3.35
C ARG A 45 3.32 -8.42 -2.27
N GLY A 46 3.11 -9.67 -2.69
CA GLY A 46 3.29 -10.85 -1.84
C GLY A 46 2.02 -11.65 -1.62
N THR A 47 2.09 -12.59 -0.67
CA THR A 47 1.03 -13.58 -0.40
C THR A 47 -0.31 -12.95 -0.02
N GLU A 48 -0.27 -11.82 0.69
CA GLU A 48 -1.45 -11.01 0.96
C GLU A 48 -2.19 -10.61 -0.32
N VAL A 49 -1.47 -10.04 -1.28
CA VAL A 49 -2.04 -9.56 -2.54
C VAL A 49 -2.58 -10.73 -3.35
N VAL A 50 -1.88 -11.86 -3.35
CA VAL A 50 -2.37 -13.13 -3.94
C VAL A 50 -3.74 -13.50 -3.35
N ASN A 51 -3.89 -13.40 -2.03
CA ASN A 51 -5.14 -13.77 -1.36
C ASN A 51 -6.28 -12.78 -1.67
N ILE A 52 -5.97 -11.49 -1.72
CA ILE A 52 -6.90 -10.44 -2.15
C ILE A 52 -7.36 -10.70 -3.59
N GLN A 53 -6.43 -10.91 -4.52
CA GLN A 53 -6.72 -11.19 -5.93
C GLN A 53 -7.55 -12.47 -6.08
N LYS A 54 -7.21 -13.54 -5.35
CA LYS A 54 -8.01 -14.79 -5.30
C LYS A 54 -9.44 -14.50 -4.89
N LYS A 55 -9.64 -13.76 -3.79
CA LYS A 55 -10.97 -13.46 -3.27
C LYS A 55 -11.79 -12.59 -4.24
N LEU A 56 -11.19 -11.52 -4.74
CA LEU A 56 -11.83 -10.63 -5.71
C LEU A 56 -12.18 -11.39 -7.00
N LYS A 57 -11.32 -12.31 -7.46
CA LYS A 57 -11.57 -13.13 -8.65
C LYS A 57 -12.70 -14.13 -8.41
N GLN A 58 -12.68 -14.81 -7.28
CA GLN A 58 -13.74 -15.74 -6.86
C GLN A 58 -15.12 -15.04 -6.84
N TRP A 59 -15.15 -13.77 -6.45
CA TRP A 59 -16.38 -12.99 -6.34
C TRP A 59 -16.72 -12.17 -7.60
N GLY A 60 -15.96 -12.34 -8.69
CA GLY A 60 -16.23 -11.70 -9.98
C GLY A 60 -15.86 -10.21 -10.08
N TYR A 61 -15.09 -9.68 -9.11
CA TYR A 61 -14.58 -8.31 -9.13
C TYR A 61 -13.26 -8.15 -9.90
N TYR A 62 -12.50 -9.24 -10.05
CA TYR A 62 -11.15 -9.22 -10.64
C TYR A 62 -10.99 -10.28 -11.73
N ASN A 63 -10.59 -9.87 -12.94
CA ASN A 63 -10.38 -10.76 -14.08
C ASN A 63 -8.91 -10.96 -14.46
N GLY A 64 -7.98 -10.28 -13.77
CA GLY A 64 -6.55 -10.37 -14.05
C GLY A 64 -5.90 -11.66 -13.52
N GLU A 65 -4.58 -11.75 -13.70
CA GLU A 65 -3.76 -12.84 -13.16
C GLU A 65 -3.57 -12.71 -11.65
N ILE A 66 -3.41 -13.84 -10.97
CA ILE A 66 -3.12 -13.89 -9.54
C ILE A 66 -1.60 -13.97 -9.41
N ASP A 67 -0.95 -12.83 -9.59
CA ASP A 67 0.49 -12.67 -9.64
C ASP A 67 1.09 -12.17 -8.30
N GLY A 68 0.23 -11.83 -7.34
CA GLY A 68 0.66 -11.23 -6.09
C GLY A 68 1.18 -9.81 -6.23
N ILE A 69 0.87 -9.13 -7.33
CA ILE A 69 1.23 -7.74 -7.57
C ILE A 69 -0.06 -6.91 -7.57
N PHE A 70 -0.11 -5.92 -6.69
CA PHE A 70 -1.26 -5.05 -6.59
C PHE A 70 -1.14 -3.96 -7.66
N GLY A 71 -1.27 -4.35 -8.93
CA GLY A 71 -1.22 -3.43 -10.05
C GLY A 71 -2.54 -2.68 -10.27
N TYR A 72 -2.63 -1.99 -11.41
CA TYR A 72 -3.79 -1.19 -11.79
C TYR A 72 -5.09 -2.01 -11.85
N GLN A 73 -5.02 -3.26 -12.32
CA GLN A 73 -6.20 -4.11 -12.39
C GLN A 73 -6.70 -4.51 -10.99
N THR A 74 -5.79 -4.83 -10.07
CA THR A 74 -6.13 -5.13 -8.67
C THR A 74 -6.75 -3.90 -7.99
N TYR A 75 -6.15 -2.71 -8.19
CA TYR A 75 -6.69 -1.44 -7.69
C TYR A 75 -8.12 -1.15 -8.18
N LYS A 76 -8.37 -1.30 -9.49
CA LYS A 76 -9.73 -1.14 -10.03
C LYS A 76 -10.72 -2.14 -9.43
N ALA A 77 -10.31 -3.40 -9.27
CA ALA A 77 -11.15 -4.43 -8.69
C ALA A 77 -11.49 -4.14 -7.23
N VAL A 78 -10.52 -3.69 -6.44
CA VAL A 78 -10.75 -3.28 -5.04
C VAL A 78 -11.70 -2.10 -4.96
N ARG A 79 -11.51 -1.06 -5.78
CA ARG A 79 -12.44 0.08 -5.79
C ARG A 79 -13.85 -0.34 -6.19
N TYR A 80 -13.97 -1.22 -7.18
CA TYR A 80 -15.27 -1.74 -7.58
C TYR A 80 -15.93 -2.57 -6.47
N PHE A 81 -15.16 -3.40 -5.78
CA PHE A 81 -15.59 -4.13 -4.59
C PHE A 81 -16.06 -3.19 -3.48
N GLN A 82 -15.24 -2.21 -3.12
CA GLN A 82 -15.57 -1.23 -2.08
C GLN A 82 -16.88 -0.50 -2.39
N TYR A 83 -17.03 -0.02 -3.63
CA TYR A 83 -18.26 0.65 -4.09
C TYR A 83 -19.49 -0.25 -3.94
N LYS A 84 -19.40 -1.51 -4.36
CA LYS A 84 -20.52 -2.46 -4.30
C LYS A 84 -20.90 -2.90 -2.89
N ASN A 85 -19.99 -2.78 -1.93
CA ASN A 85 -20.19 -3.22 -0.55
C ASN A 85 -20.34 -2.05 0.44
N GLY A 86 -20.57 -0.82 -0.05
CA GLY A 86 -20.80 0.35 0.81
C GLY A 86 -19.57 0.77 1.62
N LEU A 87 -18.38 0.39 1.17
CA LEU A 87 -17.12 0.78 1.79
C LEU A 87 -16.60 2.09 1.19
N LYS A 88 -15.64 2.72 1.87
CA LYS A 88 -14.91 3.86 1.33
C LYS A 88 -14.16 3.43 0.05
N VAL A 89 -14.39 4.14 -1.06
CA VAL A 89 -13.90 3.76 -2.41
C VAL A 89 -12.53 4.37 -2.72
N ASP A 90 -11.53 4.04 -1.90
CA ASP A 90 -10.16 4.57 -1.99
C ASP A 90 -9.15 3.62 -2.65
N GLY A 91 -9.55 2.38 -2.93
CA GLY A 91 -8.69 1.37 -3.56
C GLY A 91 -7.68 0.74 -2.61
N VAL A 92 -7.85 0.96 -1.30
CA VAL A 92 -6.97 0.48 -0.25
C VAL A 92 -7.66 -0.65 0.51
N VAL A 93 -7.02 -1.81 0.55
CA VAL A 93 -7.48 -2.98 1.30
C VAL A 93 -7.00 -2.86 2.74
N GLY A 94 -7.67 -2.00 3.50
CA GLY A 94 -7.52 -1.87 4.96
C GLY A 94 -8.42 -2.84 5.75
N PRO A 95 -8.46 -2.74 7.09
CA PRO A 95 -9.19 -3.67 7.96
C PRO A 95 -10.66 -3.86 7.59
N GLU A 96 -11.38 -2.78 7.25
CA GLU A 96 -12.79 -2.85 6.84
C GLU A 96 -12.96 -3.61 5.52
N THR A 97 -12.05 -3.36 4.56
CA THR A 97 -12.07 -4.05 3.26
C THR A 97 -11.69 -5.52 3.41
N LEU A 98 -10.71 -5.85 4.26
CA LEU A 98 -10.34 -7.22 4.57
C LEU A 98 -11.47 -7.98 5.25
N SER A 99 -12.10 -7.35 6.25
CA SER A 99 -13.26 -7.92 6.93
C SER A 99 -14.38 -8.21 5.93
N ALA A 100 -14.68 -7.28 5.03
CA ALA A 100 -15.67 -7.48 3.97
C ALA A 100 -15.27 -8.58 2.96
N LEU A 101 -13.97 -8.76 2.69
CA LEU A 101 -13.45 -9.87 1.88
C LEU A 101 -13.44 -11.21 2.63
N GLY A 102 -13.77 -11.23 3.94
CA GLY A 102 -13.65 -12.41 4.79
C GLY A 102 -12.19 -12.88 4.94
N LEU A 103 -11.25 -11.94 4.90
CA LEU A 103 -9.84 -12.18 5.12
C LEU A 103 -9.44 -11.75 6.54
N PRO A 104 -8.46 -12.41 7.18
CA PRO A 104 -7.96 -12.03 8.48
C PRO A 104 -7.56 -10.55 8.57
N THR A 105 -8.12 -9.82 9.52
CA THR A 105 -7.71 -8.45 9.86
C THR A 105 -6.53 -8.52 10.82
N GLY A 106 -5.30 -8.57 10.30
CA GLY A 106 -4.10 -8.60 11.16
C GLY A 106 -4.09 -7.44 12.17
N THR A 107 -3.75 -7.71 13.42
CA THR A 107 -3.61 -6.70 14.48
C THR A 107 -2.40 -5.77 14.23
N LYS A 108 -2.55 -4.51 14.68
CA LYS A 108 -1.72 -3.29 14.48
C LYS A 108 -0.19 -3.45 14.66
N HIS A 109 0.51 -4.07 13.72
CA HIS A 109 1.96 -3.95 13.55
C HIS A 109 2.29 -3.51 12.11
N SER A 110 3.14 -2.51 11.88
CA SER A 110 2.97 -1.12 12.30
C SER A 110 2.56 -0.37 11.03
N VAL A 111 1.36 0.21 10.98
CA VAL A 111 0.89 1.01 9.82
C VAL A 111 1.97 2.04 9.41
N THR A 112 2.71 2.55 10.39
CA THR A 112 3.85 3.44 10.23
C THR A 112 4.95 2.89 9.32
N ASP A 113 5.28 1.59 9.34
CA ASP A 113 6.38 1.05 8.53
C ASP A 113 6.00 0.96 7.04
N ARG A 114 4.74 0.63 6.74
CA ARG A 114 4.22 0.61 5.35
C ARG A 114 3.95 2.01 4.81
N ASP A 115 3.40 2.89 5.64
CA ASP A 115 3.20 4.29 5.27
C ASP A 115 4.55 4.98 5.04
N LEU A 116 5.57 4.67 5.86
CA LEU A 116 6.92 5.15 5.66
C LEU A 116 7.51 4.65 4.34
N ASP A 117 7.37 3.35 4.05
CA ASP A 117 7.82 2.73 2.81
C ASP A 117 7.18 3.40 1.58
N LEU A 118 5.85 3.44 1.54
CA LEU A 118 5.11 4.09 0.45
C LEU A 118 5.47 5.57 0.29
N LEU A 119 5.58 6.30 1.39
CA LEU A 119 5.93 7.72 1.35
C LEU A 119 7.38 7.91 0.87
N ALA A 120 8.30 7.00 1.21
CA ALA A 120 9.66 7.00 0.69
C ALA A 120 9.71 6.71 -0.81
N HIS A 121 8.92 5.74 -1.29
CA HIS A 121 8.72 5.47 -2.72
C HIS A 121 8.22 6.70 -3.48
N LEU A 122 7.22 7.40 -2.93
CA LEU A 122 6.73 8.64 -3.53
C LEU A 122 7.81 9.72 -3.56
N VAL A 123 8.47 9.99 -2.43
CA VAL A 123 9.54 10.99 -2.35
C VAL A 123 10.66 10.68 -3.34
N HIS A 124 10.97 9.40 -3.52
CA HIS A 124 11.95 8.97 -4.51
C HIS A 124 11.51 9.28 -5.95
N GLY A 125 10.26 9.01 -6.29
CA GLY A 125 9.75 9.30 -7.64
C GLY A 125 9.58 10.80 -7.93
N GLU A 126 9.13 11.58 -6.94
CA GLU A 126 8.74 12.98 -7.13
C GLU A 126 9.86 13.99 -6.85
N ALA A 127 10.83 13.65 -6.00
CA ALA A 127 11.83 14.60 -5.50
C ALA A 127 13.27 14.06 -5.51
N ARG A 128 13.55 12.98 -6.26
CA ARG A 128 14.93 12.52 -6.44
C ARG A 128 15.76 13.60 -7.15
N GLY A 129 16.88 13.95 -6.53
CA GLY A 129 17.78 15.01 -7.01
C GLY A 129 17.42 16.41 -6.51
N GLU A 130 16.30 16.59 -5.82
CA GLU A 130 15.98 17.83 -5.11
C GLU A 130 16.80 17.94 -3.81
N PRO A 131 17.01 19.18 -3.30
CA PRO A 131 17.59 19.36 -1.97
C PRO A 131 16.78 18.61 -0.91
N TYR A 132 17.43 18.20 0.19
CA TYR A 132 16.79 17.37 1.23
C TYR A 132 15.49 17.97 1.77
N ILE A 133 15.47 19.29 2.01
CA ILE A 133 14.28 20.03 2.43
C ILE A 133 13.12 19.92 1.41
N GLY A 134 13.41 19.81 0.11
CA GLY A 134 12.41 19.60 -0.93
C GLY A 134 11.83 18.19 -0.93
N GLN A 135 12.63 17.19 -0.54
CA GLN A 135 12.18 15.81 -0.36
C GLN A 135 11.23 15.69 0.84
N VAL A 136 11.58 16.33 1.96
CA VAL A 136 10.69 16.43 3.14
C VAL A 136 9.40 17.18 2.77
N ALA A 137 9.50 18.25 1.98
CA ALA A 137 8.36 19.05 1.54
C ALA A 137 7.32 18.26 0.75
N VAL A 138 7.75 17.38 -0.17
CA VAL A 138 6.82 16.50 -0.91
C VAL A 138 6.10 15.54 0.02
N ALA A 139 6.82 14.92 0.96
CA ALA A 139 6.20 14.04 1.96
C ALA A 139 5.20 14.80 2.85
N ALA A 140 5.55 16.00 3.29
CA ALA A 140 4.68 16.84 4.11
C ALA A 140 3.38 17.23 3.39
N VAL A 141 3.42 17.51 2.09
CA VAL A 141 2.20 17.77 1.29
C VAL A 141 1.24 16.60 1.32
N VAL A 142 1.73 15.35 1.25
CA VAL A 142 0.88 14.16 1.39
C VAL A 142 0.22 14.12 2.77
N LEU A 143 0.99 14.35 3.83
CA LEU A 143 0.47 14.36 5.20
C LEU A 143 -0.53 15.50 5.44
N ASN A 144 -0.32 16.66 4.79
CA ASN A 144 -1.26 17.78 4.83
C ASN A 144 -2.57 17.43 4.14
N ARG A 145 -2.52 16.74 2.99
CA ARG A 145 -3.71 16.21 2.32
C ARG A 145 -4.42 15.18 3.20
N VAL A 146 -3.71 14.25 3.84
CA VAL A 146 -4.32 13.27 4.75
C VAL A 146 -5.11 13.94 5.89
N LYS A 147 -4.63 15.09 6.38
CA LYS A 147 -5.30 15.89 7.43
C LYS A 147 -6.46 16.75 6.91
N ASP A 148 -6.55 16.99 5.62
CA ASP A 148 -7.54 17.87 5.00
C ASP A 148 -8.75 17.07 4.51
N SER A 149 -9.95 17.44 4.97
CA SER A 149 -11.19 16.70 4.69
C SER A 149 -11.59 16.66 3.21
N ARG A 150 -10.96 17.46 2.34
CA ARG A 150 -11.18 17.43 0.88
C ARG A 150 -10.43 16.29 0.19
N PHE A 151 -9.52 15.62 0.89
CA PHE A 151 -8.71 14.53 0.36
C PHE A 151 -8.97 13.23 1.13
N PRO A 152 -8.51 12.08 0.61
CA PRO A 152 -8.52 10.84 1.35
C PRO A 152 -7.71 10.96 2.65
N ASN A 153 -8.22 10.36 3.72
CA ASN A 153 -7.63 10.39 5.05
C ASN A 153 -6.57 9.28 5.29
N THR A 154 -5.94 8.76 4.23
CA THR A 154 -4.85 7.77 4.31
C THR A 154 -3.75 8.12 3.32
N ILE A 155 -2.48 7.84 3.66
CA ILE A 155 -1.32 8.14 2.80
C ILE A 155 -1.48 7.47 1.43
N ALA A 156 -1.81 6.18 1.41
CA ALA A 156 -2.11 5.46 0.18
C ALA A 156 -3.29 6.05 -0.60
N GLY A 157 -4.36 6.43 0.09
CA GLY A 157 -5.51 7.07 -0.55
C GLY A 157 -5.12 8.36 -1.26
N VAL A 158 -4.29 9.20 -0.64
CA VAL A 158 -3.77 10.44 -1.24
C VAL A 158 -2.84 10.15 -2.42
N ILE A 159 -1.89 9.24 -2.25
CA ILE A 159 -0.89 8.91 -3.28
C ILE A 159 -1.54 8.34 -4.54
N TYR A 160 -2.52 7.47 -4.39
CA TYR A 160 -3.19 6.81 -5.52
C TYR A 160 -4.45 7.53 -6.00
N GLN A 161 -4.67 8.80 -5.61
CA GLN A 161 -5.67 9.61 -6.29
C GLN A 161 -5.29 9.77 -7.77
N PRO A 162 -6.25 9.58 -8.71
CA PRO A 162 -5.97 9.73 -10.13
C PRO A 162 -5.34 11.08 -10.47
N GLY A 163 -4.13 11.06 -11.03
CA GLY A 163 -3.40 12.26 -11.46
C GLY A 163 -2.80 13.10 -10.33
N ALA A 164 -2.73 12.59 -9.10
CA ALA A 164 -2.17 13.34 -7.97
C ALA A 164 -0.64 13.43 -7.98
N PHE A 165 0.03 12.40 -8.52
CA PHE A 165 1.49 12.27 -8.57
C PHE A 165 1.90 11.60 -9.88
N ASP A 166 2.83 12.21 -10.61
CA ASP A 166 3.32 11.69 -11.89
C ASP A 166 4.07 10.36 -11.68
N ALA A 167 4.78 10.22 -10.56
CA ALA A 167 5.52 9.01 -10.20
C ALA A 167 4.65 7.75 -10.15
N VAL A 168 3.36 7.88 -9.82
CA VAL A 168 2.42 6.75 -9.82
C VAL A 168 2.10 6.33 -11.25
N ARG A 169 1.77 7.29 -12.11
CA ARG A 169 1.44 7.04 -13.53
C ARG A 169 2.64 6.47 -14.28
N ASP A 170 3.81 7.04 -14.04
CA ASP A 170 5.03 6.73 -14.79
C ASP A 170 5.75 5.49 -14.22
N GLY A 171 5.16 4.82 -13.22
CA GLY A 171 5.68 3.60 -12.60
C GLY A 171 6.90 3.80 -11.69
N GLN A 172 7.40 5.04 -11.57
CA GLN A 172 8.50 5.44 -10.69
C GLN A 172 8.23 5.10 -9.22
N ILE A 173 6.95 5.08 -8.82
CA ILE A 173 6.52 4.66 -7.48
C ILE A 173 6.97 3.24 -7.13
N ASN A 174 7.29 2.40 -8.12
CA ASN A 174 7.75 1.02 -7.90
C ASN A 174 9.29 0.89 -7.83
N LEU A 175 10.04 1.99 -7.98
CA LEU A 175 11.49 1.98 -7.89
C LEU A 175 11.94 1.92 -6.43
N GLU A 176 13.04 1.20 -6.18
CA GLU A 176 13.62 1.09 -4.83
C GLU A 176 14.04 2.48 -4.30
N PRO A 177 13.52 2.93 -3.14
CA PRO A 177 13.89 4.22 -2.57
C PRO A 177 15.32 4.19 -2.04
N ASN A 178 16.03 5.31 -2.16
CA ASN A 178 17.33 5.45 -1.51
C ASN A 178 17.17 5.83 -0.02
N ALA A 179 18.25 5.72 0.75
CA ALA A 179 18.26 6.05 2.18
C ALA A 179 17.82 7.49 2.49
N GLN A 180 18.05 8.43 1.56
CA GLN A 180 17.65 9.82 1.76
C GLN A 180 16.12 9.99 1.63
N SER A 181 15.49 9.28 0.70
CA SER A 181 14.03 9.25 0.55
C SER A 181 13.35 8.71 1.81
N TYR A 182 13.89 7.63 2.40
CA TYR A 182 13.39 7.10 3.69
C TYR A 182 13.54 8.09 4.84
N ARG A 183 14.69 8.76 4.95
CA ARG A 183 14.90 9.77 6.00
C ARG A 183 13.94 10.95 5.85
N ALA A 184 13.75 11.45 4.63
CA ALA A 184 12.85 12.57 4.36
C ALA A 184 11.38 12.22 4.68
N ALA A 185 10.92 11.04 4.27
CA ALA A 185 9.58 10.55 4.61
C ALA A 185 9.39 10.41 6.13
N ARG A 186 10.38 9.84 6.83
CA ARG A 186 10.35 9.69 8.29
C ARG A 186 10.31 11.04 9.00
N ASP A 187 11.12 12.00 8.56
CA ASP A 187 11.16 13.34 9.14
C ASP A 187 9.82 14.06 8.99
N ALA A 188 9.18 13.94 7.83
CA ALA A 188 7.82 14.46 7.63
C ALA A 188 6.80 13.78 8.54
N MET A 189 6.84 12.43 8.66
CA MET A 189 5.96 11.68 9.57
C MET A 189 6.17 12.04 11.04
N ASN A 190 7.39 12.42 11.42
CA ASN A 190 7.74 12.93 12.74
C ASN A 190 7.30 14.39 12.97
N GLY A 191 6.68 15.03 11.97
CA GLY A 191 6.05 16.34 12.09
C GLY A 191 6.81 17.49 11.43
N TRP A 192 7.94 17.24 10.75
CA TRP A 192 8.62 18.31 10.03
C TRP A 192 7.88 18.65 8.72
N ASP A 193 7.23 19.80 8.69
CA ASP A 193 6.63 20.37 7.48
C ASP A 193 7.32 21.70 7.08
N PRO A 194 8.26 21.68 6.12
CA PRO A 194 8.90 22.90 5.63
C PRO A 194 8.01 23.74 4.71
N THR A 195 6.80 23.28 4.39
CA THR A 195 5.88 23.93 3.43
C THR A 195 4.83 24.81 4.08
N TYR A 196 4.75 24.83 5.41
CA TYR A 196 3.75 25.60 6.16
C TYR A 196 2.29 25.20 5.81
N GLY A 197 2.03 23.91 5.64
CA GLY A 197 0.70 23.38 5.36
C GLY A 197 0.29 23.45 3.90
N CYS A 198 1.23 23.46 2.94
CA CYS A 198 0.87 23.44 1.52
C CYS A 198 0.20 22.12 1.14
N LEU A 199 -0.73 22.19 0.20
CA LEU A 199 -1.50 21.06 -0.31
C LEU A 199 -1.14 20.71 -1.75
N TYR A 200 -0.42 21.59 -2.43
CA TYR A 200 -0.04 21.44 -3.82
C TYR A 200 1.42 21.82 -4.02
N TYR A 201 2.05 21.23 -5.02
CA TYR A 201 3.32 21.71 -5.55
C TYR A 201 3.35 21.49 -7.07
N TYR A 202 4.21 22.23 -7.75
CA TYR A 202 4.45 22.07 -9.17
C TYR A 202 5.82 22.60 -9.56
N ASN A 203 6.39 22.06 -10.63
CA ASN A 203 7.58 22.61 -11.23
C ASN A 203 7.18 23.72 -12.24
N PRO A 204 7.50 25.00 -12.00
CA PRO A 204 7.09 26.10 -12.88
C PRO A 204 7.75 26.02 -14.28
N SER A 205 8.82 25.24 -14.46
CA SER A 205 9.44 25.03 -15.77
C SER A 205 8.70 24.02 -16.66
N THR A 206 7.83 23.18 -16.09
CA THR A 206 7.14 22.12 -16.83
C THR A 206 5.62 22.13 -16.67
N ALA A 207 5.08 22.81 -15.66
CA ALA A 207 3.66 22.82 -15.36
C ALA A 207 2.84 23.60 -16.39
N THR A 208 1.86 22.92 -17.01
CA THR A 208 0.98 23.50 -18.03
C THR A 208 -0.45 23.79 -17.54
N SER A 209 -0.83 23.28 -16.37
CA SER A 209 -2.20 23.41 -15.84
C SER A 209 -2.53 24.85 -15.43
N LYS A 210 -3.45 25.52 -16.12
CA LYS A 210 -3.91 26.88 -15.73
C LYS A 210 -4.42 26.95 -14.29
N TRP A 211 -5.02 25.87 -13.80
CA TRP A 211 -5.53 25.80 -12.44
C TRP A 211 -4.40 25.80 -11.40
N ILE A 212 -3.26 25.14 -11.64
CA ILE A 212 -2.17 25.15 -10.65
C ILE A 212 -1.53 26.53 -10.53
N TRP A 213 -1.45 27.25 -11.64
CA TRP A 213 -0.96 28.63 -11.69
C TRP A 213 -1.88 29.65 -11.00
N SER A 214 -3.14 29.29 -10.69
CA SER A 214 -4.04 30.16 -9.92
C SER A 214 -3.92 29.97 -8.41
N ARG A 215 -3.15 28.97 -7.95
CA ARG A 215 -2.96 28.72 -6.52
C ARG A 215 -1.96 29.71 -5.92
N PRO A 216 -2.24 30.31 -4.74
CA PRO A 216 -1.27 31.13 -4.02
C PRO A 216 0.00 30.34 -3.70
N VAL A 217 1.11 30.74 -4.33
CA VAL A 217 2.44 30.20 -4.04
C VAL A 217 2.91 30.75 -2.70
N MET A 218 3.23 29.85 -1.77
CA MET A 218 3.69 30.20 -0.44
C MET A 218 5.22 30.29 -0.38
N LEU A 219 5.90 29.40 -1.10
CA LEU A 219 7.36 29.31 -1.12
C LEU A 219 7.83 28.46 -2.31
N SER A 220 9.13 28.54 -2.59
CA SER A 220 9.81 27.68 -3.56
C SER A 220 10.95 26.95 -2.89
N ILE A 221 11.05 25.63 -3.11
CA ILE A 221 12.14 24.78 -2.61
C ILE A 221 12.65 23.94 -3.77
N GLY A 222 13.93 24.09 -4.10
CA GLY A 222 14.51 23.45 -5.27
C GLY A 222 13.78 23.89 -6.54
N LYS A 223 13.29 22.94 -7.33
CA LYS A 223 12.54 23.19 -8.56
C LYS A 223 11.03 23.31 -8.36
N HIS A 224 10.52 23.21 -7.13
CA HIS A 224 9.09 23.19 -6.87
C HIS A 224 8.60 24.49 -6.23
N ASN A 225 7.49 25.02 -6.75
CA ASN A 225 6.63 25.96 -6.07
C ASN A 225 5.62 25.19 -5.22
N PHE A 226 5.47 25.56 -3.95
CA PHE A 226 4.49 24.98 -3.02
C PHE A 226 3.35 25.97 -2.77
N ALA A 227 2.11 25.46 -2.80
CA ALA A 227 0.91 26.29 -2.83
C ALA A 227 -0.26 25.73 -2.01
N LYS A 228 -1.22 26.62 -1.70
CA LYS A 228 -2.48 26.32 -0.98
C LYS A 228 -3.72 26.47 -1.84
#